data_AF-A0A438WIS2-F1
#
_entry.id   AF-A0A438WIS2-F1
#
_cell.length_a   1.000
_cell.length_b   1.000
_cell.length_c   1.000
_cell.angle_alpha   90.00
_cell.angle_beta   90.00
_cell.angle_gamma   90.00
#
_symmetry.space_group_name_H-M   'P 1'
#
loop_
_entity.id
_entity.type
_entity.pdbx_description
1 polymer ?
#
loop_
_entity_poly.entity_id
_entity_poly.type
_entity_poly.pdbx_seq_one_letter_code
_entity_poly.pdbx_strand_id
1 'polypeptide(L)'
;MFHKALIVLLVFLNGLGAYDFKHCQAFFKKASLQKGGVALKELPKGVYLYYSKTYPKHAKVIKSDPFVGLYLLQSALSEYVYTLRDLDKDALIRPMASIGANQALEARLLVGQKGYERYAQISQKTQKNGVISNICYQM
;
A
#
# COMPACT_ATOMS: atom_id res chain seq x y z
N MET A 1 21.75 21.68 40.46
CA MET A 1 20.75 22.42 39.66
C MET A 1 20.77 22.09 38.15
N PHE A 2 21.70 21.28 37.63
CA PHE A 2 21.79 20.97 36.19
C PHE A 2 20.88 19.84 35.68
N HIS A 3 20.34 18.97 36.54
CA HIS A 3 19.54 17.82 36.09
C HIS A 3 18.08 18.15 35.79
N LYS A 4 17.53 19.22 36.40
CA LYS A 4 16.14 19.65 36.16
C LYS A 4 15.95 20.29 34.78
N ALA A 5 16.99 20.95 34.26
CA ALA A 5 16.97 21.56 32.93
C ALA A 5 17.04 20.51 31.80
N LEU A 6 17.73 19.38 32.02
CA LEU A 6 17.90 18.32 31.03
C LEU A 6 16.58 17.55 30.75
N ILE A 7 15.76 17.35 31.79
CA ILE A 7 14.49 16.61 31.68
C ILE A 7 13.44 17.43 30.90
N VAL A 8 13.46 18.76 31.02
CA VAL A 8 12.51 19.63 30.30
C VAL A 8 12.84 19.69 28.80
N LEU A 9 14.11 19.58 28.41
CA LEU A 9 14.51 19.60 26.99
C LEU A 9 14.14 18.30 26.23
N LEU A 10 14.06 17.16 26.92
CA LEU A 10 13.70 15.86 26.33
C LEU A 10 12.20 15.75 25.96
N VAL A 11 11.33 16.56 26.56
CA VAL A 11 9.88 16.51 26.29
C VAL A 11 9.51 17.29 25.02
N PHE A 12 10.29 18.32 24.63
CA PHE A 12 9.99 19.16 23.47
C PHE A 12 10.49 18.61 22.12
N LEU A 13 11.27 17.52 22.10
CA LEU A 13 11.83 16.94 20.87
C LEU A 13 10.95 15.87 20.20
N ASN A 14 9.84 15.45 20.83
CA ASN A 14 8.97 14.38 20.29
C ASN A 14 7.77 14.90 19.46
N GLY A 15 7.75 16.19 19.13
CA GLY A 15 6.64 16.84 18.44
C GLY A 15 6.72 16.88 16.91
N LEU A 16 7.65 16.16 16.26
CA LEU A 16 7.56 15.94 14.81
C LEU A 16 6.44 14.93 14.57
N GLY A 17 5.24 15.45 14.29
CA GLY A 17 4.05 14.66 13.98
C GLY A 17 4.34 13.66 12.87
N ALA A 18 4.58 12.41 13.25
CA ALA A 18 4.66 11.31 12.32
C ALA A 18 3.29 11.13 11.65
N TYR A 19 3.27 10.91 10.34
CA TYR A 19 2.04 10.61 9.62
C TYR A 19 1.42 9.30 10.17
N ASP A 20 0.17 9.35 10.66
CA ASP A 20 -0.57 8.15 11.10
C ASP A 20 -1.32 7.54 9.90
N PHE A 21 -0.83 6.39 9.43
CA PHE A 21 -1.38 5.67 8.29
C PHE A 21 -2.45 4.61 8.65
N LYS A 22 -2.98 4.61 9.88
CA LYS A 22 -4.03 3.65 10.32
C LYS A 22 -5.28 3.68 9.44
N HIS A 23 -5.73 4.87 9.01
CA HIS A 23 -6.88 5.00 8.12
C HIS A 23 -6.65 4.29 6.79
N CYS A 24 -5.44 4.41 6.25
CA CYS A 24 -5.01 3.70 5.06
C CYS A 24 -5.04 2.17 5.24
N GLN A 25 -4.62 1.68 6.40
CA GLN A 25 -4.72 0.26 6.73
C GLN A 25 -6.19 -0.21 6.84
N ALA A 26 -7.05 0.60 7.46
CA ALA A 26 -8.48 0.28 7.56
C ALA A 26 -9.15 0.23 6.19
N PHE A 27 -8.84 1.19 5.31
CA PHE A 27 -9.29 1.20 3.92
C PHE A 27 -8.81 -0.04 3.19
N PHE A 28 -7.51 -0.38 3.30
CA PHE A 28 -6.94 -1.56 2.67
C PHE A 28 -7.67 -2.84 3.08
N LYS A 29 -7.97 -3.02 4.36
CA LYS A 29 -8.70 -4.21 4.86
C LYS A 29 -10.10 -4.33 4.27
N LYS A 30 -10.77 -3.21 3.98
CA LYS A 30 -12.09 -3.19 3.34
C LYS A 30 -12.02 -3.34 1.82
N ALA A 31 -10.91 -2.93 1.21
CA ALA A 31 -10.64 -3.01 -0.23
C ALA A 31 -9.98 -4.34 -0.68
N SER A 32 -9.68 -5.25 0.24
CA SER A 32 -8.85 -6.44 -0.03
C SER A 32 -9.46 -7.73 0.49
N LEU A 33 -9.09 -8.85 -0.12
CA LEU A 33 -9.43 -10.18 0.38
C LEU A 33 -8.52 -10.59 1.53
N GLN A 34 -9.04 -11.40 2.46
CA GLN A 34 -8.26 -11.93 3.60
C GLN A 34 -7.01 -12.72 3.17
N LYS A 35 -7.11 -13.47 2.06
CA LYS A 35 -5.99 -14.26 1.50
C LYS A 35 -5.13 -13.46 0.51
N GLY A 36 -5.32 -12.14 0.45
CA GLY A 36 -4.66 -11.22 -0.45
C GLY A 36 -5.42 -11.01 -1.75
N GLY A 37 -5.13 -9.88 -2.37
CA GLY A 37 -5.78 -9.40 -3.59
C GLY A 37 -6.58 -8.14 -3.30
N VAL A 38 -6.51 -7.17 -4.21
CA VAL A 38 -7.02 -5.81 -4.02
C VAL A 38 -8.07 -5.49 -5.08
N ALA A 39 -9.16 -4.86 -4.66
CA ALA A 39 -10.19 -4.41 -5.57
C ALA A 39 -9.75 -3.11 -6.24
N LEU A 40 -9.85 -3.06 -7.57
CA LEU A 40 -9.52 -1.89 -8.38
C LEU A 40 -10.76 -1.38 -9.11
N LYS A 41 -10.87 -0.06 -9.26
CA LYS A 41 -11.98 0.59 -9.95
C LYS A 41 -12.03 0.24 -11.43
N GLU A 42 -10.87 -0.03 -12.02
CA GLU A 42 -10.68 -0.40 -13.43
C GLU A 42 -11.08 -1.85 -13.72
N LEU A 43 -11.36 -2.64 -12.67
CA LEU A 43 -11.79 -4.03 -12.78
C LEU A 43 -13.31 -4.16 -12.59
N PRO A 44 -13.94 -5.21 -13.15
CA PRO A 44 -15.33 -5.52 -12.84
C PRO A 44 -15.56 -5.70 -11.34
N LYS A 45 -16.76 -5.36 -10.87
CA LYS A 45 -17.11 -5.50 -9.46
C LYS A 45 -16.94 -6.95 -8.98
N GLY A 46 -16.31 -7.13 -7.82
CA GLY A 46 -16.00 -8.46 -7.25
C GLY A 46 -14.78 -9.13 -7.87
N VAL A 47 -14.04 -8.44 -8.74
CA VAL A 47 -12.76 -8.90 -9.28
C VAL A 47 -11.60 -8.22 -8.54
N TYR A 48 -10.60 -9.00 -8.17
CA TYR A 48 -9.45 -8.56 -7.39
C TYR A 48 -8.15 -8.85 -8.14
N LEU A 49 -7.24 -7.88 -8.16
CA LEU A 49 -5.88 -8.09 -8.62
C LEU A 49 -5.07 -8.77 -7.53
N TYR A 50 -4.45 -9.90 -7.85
CA TYR A 50 -3.70 -10.72 -6.92
C TYR A 50 -2.32 -11.09 -7.47
N TYR A 51 -1.31 -11.06 -6.62
CA TYR A 51 0.06 -11.46 -6.90
C TYR A 51 0.44 -12.76 -6.17
N SER A 52 0.99 -13.71 -6.92
CA SER A 52 1.60 -14.93 -6.38
C SER A 52 2.57 -15.54 -7.37
N LYS A 53 3.62 -16.19 -6.84
CA LYS A 53 4.54 -17.01 -7.65
C LYS A 53 3.94 -18.36 -8.05
N THR A 54 2.86 -18.77 -7.41
CA THR A 54 2.16 -20.04 -7.65
C THR A 54 0.69 -19.79 -7.92
N TYR A 55 0.10 -20.67 -8.73
CA TYR A 55 -1.32 -20.58 -9.09
C TYR A 55 -2.21 -20.62 -7.83
N PRO A 56 -3.09 -19.62 -7.62
CA PRO A 56 -3.95 -19.58 -6.45
C PRO A 56 -5.08 -20.61 -6.55
N LYS A 57 -5.05 -21.61 -5.67
CA LYS A 57 -6.08 -22.68 -5.59
C LYS A 57 -7.26 -22.33 -4.67
N HIS A 58 -7.17 -21.24 -3.92
CA HIS A 58 -8.14 -20.88 -2.88
C HIS A 58 -9.26 -19.95 -3.38
N ALA A 59 -9.25 -19.58 -4.66
CA ALA A 59 -10.21 -18.68 -5.27
C ALA A 59 -10.40 -19.02 -6.76
N LYS A 60 -11.50 -18.55 -7.35
CA LYS A 60 -11.76 -18.70 -8.78
C LYS A 60 -10.90 -17.70 -9.56
N VAL A 61 -9.92 -18.19 -10.29
CA VAL A 61 -9.12 -17.38 -11.24
C VAL A 61 -9.91 -17.18 -12.52
N ILE A 62 -10.10 -15.93 -12.92
CA ILE A 62 -10.78 -15.59 -14.19
C ILE A 62 -9.80 -15.17 -15.28
N LYS A 63 -8.59 -14.74 -14.91
CA LYS A 63 -7.50 -14.41 -15.81
C LYS A 63 -6.16 -14.59 -15.09
N SER A 64 -5.14 -15.00 -15.81
CA SER A 64 -3.79 -15.19 -15.27
C SER A 64 -2.73 -14.66 -16.22
N ASP A 65 -1.73 -14.02 -15.64
CA ASP A 65 -0.42 -13.78 -16.23
C ASP A 65 0.65 -14.42 -15.31
N PRO A 66 0.98 -15.71 -15.53
CA PRO A 66 1.90 -16.43 -14.67
C PRO A 66 3.36 -15.96 -14.82
N PHE A 67 3.70 -15.24 -15.90
CA PHE A 67 5.06 -14.75 -16.12
C PHE A 67 5.43 -13.67 -15.09
N VAL A 68 4.54 -12.69 -14.89
CA VAL A 68 4.69 -11.68 -13.83
C VAL A 68 4.04 -12.08 -12.49
N GLY A 69 3.34 -13.21 -12.46
CA GLY A 69 2.68 -13.75 -11.26
C GLY A 69 1.42 -12.99 -10.87
N LEU A 70 0.73 -12.38 -11.84
CA LEU A 70 -0.52 -11.65 -11.61
C LEU A 70 -1.74 -12.50 -11.98
N TYR A 71 -2.79 -12.39 -11.19
CA TYR A 71 -4.04 -13.11 -11.35
C TYR A 71 -5.21 -12.18 -11.09
N LEU A 72 -6.31 -12.39 -11.80
CA LEU A 72 -7.61 -11.82 -11.47
C LEU A 72 -8.44 -12.89 -10.77
N LEU A 73 -8.85 -12.61 -9.54
CA LEU A 73 -9.67 -13.49 -8.73
C LEU A 73 -11.10 -12.98 -8.67
N GLN A 74 -12.08 -13.86 -8.88
CA GLN A 74 -13.49 -13.56 -8.63
C GLN A 74 -13.83 -13.89 -7.17
N SER A 75 -14.45 -12.93 -6.48
CA SER A 75 -14.95 -13.09 -5.12
C SER A 75 -16.17 -12.20 -4.87
N ALA A 76 -16.57 -12.07 -3.60
CA ALA A 76 -17.62 -11.16 -3.15
C ALA A 76 -17.25 -9.70 -3.43
N LEU A 77 -18.26 -8.83 -3.45
CA LEU A 77 -18.06 -7.39 -3.64
C LEU A 77 -17.25 -6.80 -2.50
N SER A 78 -16.31 -5.91 -2.84
CA SER A 78 -15.55 -5.13 -1.87
C SER A 78 -16.32 -3.87 -1.49
N GLU A 79 -16.22 -3.45 -0.23
CA GLU A 79 -16.82 -2.19 0.24
C GLU A 79 -16.12 -0.99 -0.40
N TYR A 80 -14.80 -1.08 -0.55
CA TYR A 80 -13.95 -0.02 -1.11
C TYR A 80 -13.13 -0.51 -2.29
N VAL A 81 -12.69 0.41 -3.14
CA VAL A 81 -11.88 0.09 -4.32
C VAL A 81 -10.76 1.11 -4.46
N TYR A 82 -9.58 0.63 -4.87
CA TYR A 82 -8.49 1.52 -5.24
C TYR A 82 -8.67 2.02 -6.68
N THR A 83 -8.14 3.20 -6.96
CA THR A 83 -7.97 3.71 -8.33
C THR A 83 -6.49 3.73 -8.62
N LEU A 84 -6.08 3.16 -9.76
CA LEU A 84 -4.70 3.27 -10.20
C LEU A 84 -4.45 4.69 -10.69
N ARG A 85 -3.38 5.30 -10.19
CA ARG A 85 -2.99 6.67 -10.55
C ARG A 85 -1.54 6.69 -11.01
N ASP A 86 -1.26 7.59 -11.94
CA ASP A 86 0.10 7.92 -12.29
C ASP A 86 0.84 8.54 -11.09
N LEU A 87 2.15 8.37 -11.07
CA LEU A 87 3.02 9.04 -10.11
C LEU A 87 3.07 10.53 -10.46
N ASP A 88 2.20 11.31 -9.83
CA ASP A 88 2.15 12.77 -9.96
C ASP A 88 3.21 13.46 -9.09
N LYS A 89 3.37 14.78 -9.28
CA LYS A 89 4.35 15.58 -8.53
C LYS A 89 4.16 15.46 -7.02
N ASP A 90 2.93 15.24 -6.58
CA ASP A 90 2.60 15.05 -5.17
C ASP A 90 3.14 13.72 -4.63
N ALA A 91 3.04 12.63 -5.40
CA ALA A 91 3.65 11.35 -5.05
C ALA A 91 5.20 11.41 -4.97
N LEU A 92 5.82 12.39 -5.65
CA LEU A 92 7.28 12.59 -5.63
C LEU A 92 7.75 13.42 -4.43
N ILE A 93 6.90 14.31 -3.90
CA ILE A 93 7.29 15.27 -2.86
C ILE A 93 6.75 14.88 -1.48
N ARG A 94 5.57 14.25 -1.41
CA ARG A 94 4.93 13.86 -0.15
C ARG A 94 5.26 12.41 0.22
N PRO A 95 5.35 12.11 1.53
CA PRO A 95 5.45 10.72 1.98
C PRO A 95 4.22 9.93 1.53
N MET A 96 4.46 8.77 0.94
CA MET A 96 3.45 7.77 0.61
C MET A 96 3.36 6.75 1.75
N ALA A 97 2.41 5.83 1.66
CA ALA A 97 2.31 4.70 2.56
C ALA A 97 2.47 3.38 1.79
N SER A 98 3.30 2.51 2.33
CA SER A 98 3.31 1.08 2.01
C SER A 98 2.33 0.37 2.93
N ILE A 99 1.22 -0.10 2.38
CA ILE A 99 0.07 -0.57 3.14
C ILE A 99 -0.15 -2.05 2.87
N GLY A 100 -0.34 -2.83 3.93
CA GLY A 100 -0.75 -4.22 3.85
C GLY A 100 -1.72 -4.58 4.97
N ALA A 101 -2.03 -5.87 5.09
CA ALA A 101 -2.99 -6.36 6.07
C ALA A 101 -2.56 -6.04 7.51
N ASN A 102 -1.27 -6.16 7.80
CA ASN A 102 -0.76 -6.10 9.17
C ASN A 102 -0.23 -4.72 9.57
N GLN A 103 0.22 -3.90 8.63
CA GLN A 103 0.75 -2.57 8.92
C GLN A 103 0.61 -1.61 7.74
N ALA A 104 0.71 -0.32 8.03
CA ALA A 104 0.94 0.73 7.05
C ALA A 104 2.15 1.57 7.50
N LEU A 105 3.16 1.69 6.65
CA LEU A 105 4.42 2.38 6.95
C LEU A 105 4.68 3.50 5.96
N GLU A 106 5.28 4.59 6.42
CA GLU A 106 5.76 5.66 5.55
C GLU A 106 6.75 5.11 4.52
N ALA A 107 6.50 5.39 3.25
CA ALA A 107 7.35 5.02 2.13
C ALA A 107 7.59 6.22 1.21
N ARG A 108 8.75 6.24 0.56
CA ARG A 108 9.11 7.25 -0.45
C ARG A 108 9.58 6.57 -1.71
N LEU A 109 9.30 7.17 -2.86
CA LEU A 109 9.86 6.73 -4.14
C LEU A 109 11.36 7.03 -4.13
N LEU A 110 12.18 5.99 -4.31
CA LEU A 110 13.64 6.12 -4.44
C LEU A 110 14.03 6.24 -5.91
N VAL A 111 13.43 5.39 -6.75
CA VAL A 111 13.74 5.31 -8.18
C VAL A 111 12.43 5.05 -8.93
N GLY A 112 12.13 5.88 -9.92
CA GLY A 112 11.03 5.64 -10.84
C GLY A 112 11.28 4.44 -11.75
N GLN A 113 10.22 3.78 -12.20
CA GLN A 113 10.34 2.67 -13.14
C GLN A 113 10.99 3.11 -14.45
N LYS A 114 11.89 2.29 -15.00
CA LYS A 114 12.57 2.51 -16.28
C LYS A 114 12.39 1.28 -17.16
N GLY A 115 11.36 1.31 -18.02
CA GLY A 115 10.98 0.17 -18.87
C GLY A 115 10.44 -1.00 -18.05
N TYR A 116 10.52 -2.21 -18.62
CA TYR A 116 10.03 -3.45 -17.99
C TYR A 116 11.12 -4.20 -17.20
N GLU A 117 12.38 -3.90 -17.45
CA GLU A 117 13.56 -4.54 -16.83
C GLU A 117 13.87 -3.95 -15.44
N ARG A 118 13.47 -2.68 -15.19
CA ARG A 118 13.83 -1.94 -13.98
C ARG A 118 12.59 -1.33 -13.33
N TYR A 119 11.98 -2.09 -12.44
CA TYR A 119 10.83 -1.63 -11.65
C TYR A 119 11.17 -0.46 -10.73
N ALA A 120 10.12 0.30 -10.38
CA ALA A 120 10.21 1.34 -9.37
C ALA A 120 10.67 0.78 -8.02
N GLN A 121 11.45 1.56 -7.29
CA GLN A 121 11.94 1.21 -5.96
C GLN A 121 11.44 2.20 -4.93
N ILE A 122 11.07 1.69 -3.78
CA ILE A 122 10.54 2.46 -2.65
C ILE A 122 11.36 2.18 -1.40
N SER A 123 11.35 3.11 -0.45
CA SER A 123 12.13 3.02 0.79
C SER A 123 11.70 1.94 1.76
N GLN A 124 10.50 1.35 1.58
CA GLN A 124 9.97 0.31 2.44
C GLN A 124 9.55 -0.92 1.64
N LYS A 125 9.70 -2.09 2.24
CA LYS A 125 9.19 -3.33 1.64
C LYS A 125 7.66 -3.37 1.72
N THR A 126 7.00 -3.55 0.58
CA THR A 126 5.56 -3.81 0.54
C THR A 126 5.26 -5.24 0.98
N GLN A 127 4.24 -5.40 1.82
CA GLN A 127 3.71 -6.72 2.12
C GLN A 127 3.17 -7.38 0.84
N LYS A 128 3.15 -8.72 0.78
CA LYS A 128 2.60 -9.43 -0.38
C LYS A 128 1.13 -9.01 -0.59
N ASN A 129 0.77 -8.64 -1.82
CA ASN A 129 -0.54 -8.06 -2.16
C ASN A 129 -0.87 -6.74 -1.46
N GLY A 130 0.12 -6.07 -0.86
CA GLY A 130 -0.03 -4.71 -0.36
C GLY A 130 -0.03 -3.69 -1.49
N VAL A 131 -0.37 -2.45 -1.15
CA VAL A 131 -0.44 -1.32 -2.08
C VAL A 131 0.46 -0.18 -1.63
N ILE A 132 0.85 0.65 -2.60
CA ILE A 132 1.44 1.96 -2.32
C ILE A 132 0.36 3.00 -2.56
N SER A 133 0.09 3.84 -1.56
CA SER A 133 -0.89 4.94 -1.68
C SER A 133 -0.27 6.24 -1.18
N ASN A 134 -0.41 7.30 -1.96
CA ASN A 134 -0.13 8.66 -1.52
C ASN A 134 -1.33 9.33 -0.84
N ILE A 135 -2.55 8.76 -0.94
CA ILE A 135 -3.77 9.29 -0.35
C ILE A 135 -4.09 8.47 0.90
N CYS A 136 -3.61 8.95 2.04
CA CYS A 136 -4.03 8.46 3.36
C CYS A 136 -4.75 9.53 4.19
N TYR A 137 -4.72 10.78 3.72
CA TYR A 137 -5.15 11.97 4.44
C TYR A 137 -6.41 12.63 3.84
N GLN A 138 -6.94 12.11 2.72
CA GLN A 138 -8.17 12.63 2.09
C GLN A 138 -9.40 11.73 2.30
N MET A 139 -9.32 10.76 3.21
CA MET A 139 -10.43 9.86 3.56
C MET A 139 -10.88 10.10 4.99
#